data_AF-A0A4R0QFH6-F1
#
_entry.id   AF-A0A4R0QFH6-F1
#
_cell.length_a   1.000
_cell.length_b   1.000
_cell.length_c   1.000
_cell.angle_alpha   90.00
_cell.angle_beta   90.00
_cell.angle_gamma   90.00
#
_symmetry.space_group_name_H-M   'P 1'
#
loop_
_entity.id
_entity.type
_entity.pdbx_description
1 polymer ?
#
loop_
_entity_poly.entity_id
_entity_poly.type
_entity_poly.pdbx_seq_one_letter_code
_entity_poly.pdbx_strand_id
1 'polypeptide(L)' 'MAKAVAAKLILTCLSKNLYPSWDTHTKISLALAEKLGYQSSHDYLAFEIAW' A
#
# COMPACT_ATOMS: atom_id res chain seq x y z
N MET A 1 14.84 -1.76 -0.33
CA MET A 1 14.58 -1.20 -1.68
C MET A 1 13.12 -0.81 -1.89
N ALA A 2 12.13 -1.64 -1.55
CA ALA A 2 10.69 -1.34 -1.75
C ALA A 2 10.19 -0.01 -1.17
N LYS A 3 10.61 0.37 0.06
CA LYS A 3 10.19 1.64 0.69
C LYS A 3 10.54 2.89 -0.12
N ALA A 4 11.72 2.93 -0.73
CA ALA A 4 12.18 4.10 -1.48
C ALA A 4 11.37 4.30 -2.78
N VAL A 5 11.05 3.19 -3.46
CA VAL A 5 10.24 3.21 -4.69
C VAL A 5 8.78 3.56 -4.37
N ALA A 6 8.21 2.97 -3.32
CA ALA A 6 6.86 3.27 -2.85
C ALA A 6 6.70 4.76 -2.44
N ALA A 7 7.65 5.30 -1.69
CA ALA A 7 7.65 6.71 -1.32
C ALA A 7 7.71 7.63 -2.56
N LYS A 8 8.54 7.31 -3.55
CA LYS A 8 8.62 8.09 -4.80
C LYS A 8 7.31 8.03 -5.59
N LEU A 9 6.64 6.87 -5.62
CA LEU A 9 5.33 6.71 -6.26
C LEU A 9 4.27 7.60 -5.58
N ILE A 10 4.19 7.53 -4.25
CA ILE A 10 3.25 8.35 -3.46
C ILE A 10 3.43 9.83 -3.76
N LEU A 11 4.68 10.34 -3.69
CA LEU A 11 4.98 11.74 -4.00
C LEU A 11 4.60 12.13 -5.43
N THR A 12 4.80 11.21 -6.39
CA THR A 12 4.43 11.45 -7.80
C THR A 12 2.91 11.50 -7.97
N CYS A 13 2.15 10.60 -7.31
CA CYS A 13 0.68 10.64 -7.31
C CYS A 13 0.16 11.95 -6.71
N LEU A 14 0.69 12.37 -5.56
CA LEU A 14 0.31 13.62 -4.91
C LEU A 14 0.61 14.85 -5.78
N SER A 15 1.76 14.88 -6.46
CA SER A 15 2.10 15.98 -7.39
C SER A 15 1.13 16.09 -8.58
N LYS A 16 0.47 14.98 -8.93
CA LYS A 16 -0.53 14.89 -10.01
C LYS A 16 -1.96 15.03 -9.49
N ASN A 17 -2.14 15.38 -8.21
CA ASN A 17 -3.43 15.43 -7.54
C ASN A 17 -4.21 14.09 -7.59
N LEU A 18 -3.47 12.97 -7.61
CA LEU A 18 -4.00 11.61 -7.60
C LEU A 18 -3.90 11.04 -6.19
N TYR A 19 -4.95 10.37 -5.74
CA TYR A 19 -4.96 9.68 -4.45
C TYR A 19 -4.17 8.36 -4.54
N PRO A 20 -3.08 8.19 -3.78
CA PRO A 20 -2.30 6.97 -3.79
C PRO A 20 -2.98 5.93 -2.88
N SER A 21 -3.98 5.22 -3.41
CA SER A 21 -4.61 4.11 -2.70
C SER A 21 -3.63 2.96 -2.48
N TRP A 22 -3.66 2.35 -1.29
CA TRP A 22 -2.81 1.21 -0.95
C TRP A 22 -3.66 0.12 -0.32
N ASP A 23 -3.67 -1.06 -0.93
CA ASP A 23 -4.34 -2.25 -0.42
C ASP A 23 -3.31 -3.31 -0.04
N THR A 24 -3.38 -3.79 1.20
CA THR A 24 -2.33 -4.61 1.80
C THR A 24 -2.68 -6.09 1.69
N HIS A 25 -2.16 -6.77 0.67
CA HIS A 25 -2.39 -8.22 0.50
C HIS A 25 -1.73 -9.10 1.57
N THR A 26 -0.67 -8.61 2.25
CA THR A 26 0.05 -9.36 3.28
C THR A 26 0.40 -8.47 4.47
N LYS A 27 0.63 -9.10 5.63
CA LYS A 27 1.09 -8.41 6.85
C LYS A 27 2.42 -7.66 6.67
N ILE A 28 3.27 -8.13 5.76
CA ILE A 28 4.54 -7.45 5.41
C ILE A 28 4.26 -6.17 4.64
N SER A 29 3.28 -6.18 3.72
CA SER A 29 2.83 -4.98 3.01
C SER A 29 2.17 -3.98 3.96
N LEU A 30 1.40 -4.46 4.94
CA LEU A 30 0.81 -3.61 5.99
C LEU A 30 1.87 -2.85 6.79
N ALA A 31 2.90 -3.55 7.28
CA ALA A 31 3.98 -2.92 8.03
C ALA A 31 4.78 -1.89 7.20
N LEU A 32 4.78 -2.02 5.86
CA LEU A 32 5.37 -1.02 4.97
C LEU A 32 4.45 0.20 4.79
N ALA A 33 3.15 -0.03 4.60
CA ALA A 33 2.14 1.03 4.45
C ALA A 33 2.06 1.89 5.72
N GLU A 34 2.07 1.28 6.90
CA GLU A 34 2.11 1.99 8.19
C GLU A 34 3.36 2.88 8.31
N LYS A 35 4.53 2.39 7.87
CA LYS A 35 5.78 3.17 7.84
C LYS A 35 5.77 4.32 6.82
N LEU A 36 4.83 4.33 5.88
CA LEU A 36 4.62 5.38 4.89
C LEU A 36 3.48 6.34 5.26
N GLY A 37 2.83 6.12 6.41
CA GLY A 37 1.78 7.00 6.95
C GLY A 37 0.35 6.54 6.67
N TYR A 38 0.14 5.36 6.08
CA TYR A 38 -1.19 4.78 5.93
C TYR A 38 -1.69 4.20 7.26
N GLN A 39 -3.00 4.19 7.45
CA GLN A 39 -3.66 3.54 8.57
C GLN A 39 -4.46 2.34 8.07
N SER A 40 -4.39 1.22 8.80
CA SER A 40 -5.26 0.07 8.54
C SER A 40 -6.71 0.49 8.72
N SER A 41 -7.55 0.27 7.71
CA SER A 41 -8.98 0.59 7.79
C SER A 41 -9.77 -0.59 8.37
N HIS A 42 -9.69 -1.75 7.72
CA HIS A 42 -10.36 -2.97 8.12
C HIS A 42 -9.70 -4.18 7.46
N ASP A 43 -9.76 -5.32 8.13
CA ASP A 43 -9.41 -6.59 7.51
C ASP A 43 -10.58 -7.08 6.65
N TYR A 44 -10.28 -7.77 5.56
CA TYR A 44 -11.28 -8.39 4.70
C TYR A 44 -10.85 -9.80 4.30
N LEU A 45 -11.83 -10.68 4.05
CA LEU A 45 -11.57 -12.03 3.57
C LEU A 45 -11.21 -11.98 2.08
N ALA A 46 -10.06 -12.53 1.72
CA ALA A 46 -9.60 -12.71 0.35
C ALA A 46 -9.42 -14.20 0.04
N PHE A 47 -9.73 -14.61 -1.19
CA PHE A 47 -9.58 -15.98 -1.66
C PHE A 47 -8.61 -16.03 -2.83
N GLU A 48 -7.70 -16.99 -2.83
CA GLU A 48 -6.79 -17.27 -3.94
C GLU A 48 -7.24 -18.57 -4.63
N ILE A 49 -7.37 -18.54 -5.96
CA ILE A 49 -7.73 -19.72 -6.75
C ILE A 49 -6.43 -20.29 -7.33
N ALA A 50 -6.04 -21.48 -6.87
CA ALA A 50 -4.94 -22.23 -7.47
C ALA A 50 -5.46 -23.06 -8.64
N TRP A 51 -4.91 -22.85 -9.83
CA TRP A 51 -5.13 -23.69 -11.01
C TRP A 51 -4.07 -24.77 -11.11
#